data_AF-F2TZM8-F1
#
_entry.id   AF-F2TZM8-F1
#
_cell.length_a   1.000
_cell.length_b   1.000
_cell.length_c   1.000
_cell.angle_alpha   90.00
_cell.angle_beta   90.00
_cell.angle_gamma   90.00
#
_symmetry.space_group_name_H-M   'P 1'
#
loop_
_entity.id
_entity.type
_entity.pdbx_description
1 polymer ?
#
loop_
_entity_poly.entity_id
_entity_poly.type
_entity_poly.pdbx_seq_one_letter_code
_entity_poly.pdbx_strand_id
1 'polypeptide(L)'
;MPADKAKASSPQKGKKGGALSHQKQKKNKAAGSKKGTGPGFLSLSFCMALVAAGAYFLYQNPEGLEPWTGMRHPNKPYKTFMDFYPYYQEEHTDKTCRLLHIIGTSIVLTIMAASPSTFVSMALAFVVAYACCGLFAFMPNGAAEAAVMVTVFFSTHYFLKRSIKLALVVMLVGYAFAWVGHFFFEQNKPATFIYPSFSLMSDFFMTFRVITQVEPLDPRA
;
A
#
# COMPACT_ATOMS: atom_id res chain seq x y z
N MET A 1 -22.91 48.99 78.59
CA MET A 1 -22.52 47.92 77.65
C MET A 1 -22.12 48.56 76.32
N PRO A 2 -21.06 48.04 75.67
CA PRO A 2 -20.27 48.67 74.58
C PRO A 2 -21.06 48.55 73.25
N ALA A 3 -20.67 49.03 72.06
CA ALA A 3 -19.39 49.33 71.41
C ALA A 3 -19.71 50.35 70.27
N ASP A 4 -18.97 51.43 70.01
CA ASP A 4 -17.57 51.55 69.59
C ASP A 4 -17.33 51.32 68.07
N LYS A 5 -16.63 52.31 67.49
CA LYS A 5 -15.87 52.34 66.21
C LYS A 5 -16.60 52.65 64.90
N ALA A 6 -16.05 53.41 63.95
CA ALA A 6 -15.03 54.48 63.89
C ALA A 6 -14.97 54.91 62.40
N LYS A 7 -14.76 56.22 62.18
CA LYS A 7 -14.49 56.89 60.89
C LYS A 7 -13.29 56.29 60.16
N ALA A 8 -13.27 56.37 58.82
CA ALA A 8 -12.11 56.89 58.07
C ALA A 8 -12.45 57.26 56.61
N SER A 9 -11.87 58.37 56.18
CA SER A 9 -11.95 59.07 54.89
C SER A 9 -10.98 58.52 53.82
N SER A 10 -11.22 58.91 52.57
CA SER A 10 -10.54 58.55 51.31
C SER A 10 -9.00 58.68 51.27
N PRO A 11 -8.35 58.08 50.24
CA PRO A 11 -7.67 58.91 49.23
C PRO A 11 -7.71 58.39 47.78
N GLN A 12 -7.68 59.35 46.84
CA GLN A 12 -7.38 59.19 45.41
C GLN A 12 -5.95 58.65 45.17
N LYS A 13 -5.76 57.71 44.23
CA LYS A 13 -4.46 57.45 43.57
C LYS A 13 -4.66 56.91 42.15
N GLY A 14 -3.96 57.50 41.19
CA GLY A 14 -4.07 57.18 39.77
C GLY A 14 -3.07 56.16 39.22
N LYS A 15 -3.08 56.11 37.89
CA LYS A 15 -2.08 55.62 36.93
C LYS A 15 -2.01 54.12 36.58
N LYS A 16 -2.14 53.92 35.25
CA LYS A 16 -1.40 52.99 34.36
C LYS A 16 -1.87 51.52 34.31
N GLY A 17 -2.52 51.15 33.20
CA GLY A 17 -2.74 49.75 32.82
C GLY A 17 -3.00 49.47 31.33
N GLY A 18 -3.00 50.48 30.45
CA GLY A 18 -3.39 50.34 29.02
C GLY A 18 -2.33 49.74 28.08
N ALA A 19 -1.20 49.24 28.57
CA ALA A 19 -0.07 48.84 27.71
C ALA A 19 0.20 47.31 27.64
N LEU A 20 -0.53 46.48 28.41
CA LEU A 20 -0.28 45.03 28.45
C LEU A 20 -1.16 44.18 27.51
N SER A 21 -2.21 44.74 26.89
CA SER A 21 -3.11 43.97 26.00
C SER A 21 -2.63 43.91 24.54
N HIS A 22 -1.88 44.91 24.06
CA HIS A 22 -1.41 44.93 22.67
C HIS A 22 -0.14 44.13 22.39
N GLN A 23 0.64 43.77 23.41
CA GLN A 23 1.84 42.95 23.21
C GLN A 23 1.53 41.44 23.15
N LYS A 24 0.40 41.00 23.72
CA LYS A 24 -0.04 39.60 23.68
C LYS A 24 -0.74 39.22 22.37
N GLN A 25 -1.30 40.20 21.65
CA GLN A 25 -1.95 39.98 20.35
C GLN A 25 -0.98 39.95 19.16
N LYS A 26 0.21 40.59 19.28
CA LYS A 26 1.27 40.52 18.25
C LYS A 26 2.10 39.22 18.31
N LYS A 27 2.10 38.51 19.44
CA LYS A 27 2.86 37.25 19.59
C LYS A 27 2.20 36.04 18.89
N ASN A 28 0.91 36.12 18.55
CA ASN A 28 0.20 35.04 17.84
C ASN A 28 0.17 35.20 16.30
N LYS A 29 0.76 36.28 15.76
CA LYS A 29 0.83 36.51 14.29
C LYS A 29 2.24 36.31 13.69
N ALA A 30 3.20 35.80 14.48
CA ALA A 30 4.56 35.51 14.04
C ALA A 30 4.95 34.02 14.16
N ALA A 31 3.97 33.12 14.29
CA ALA A 31 4.19 31.70 14.00
C ALA A 31 4.04 31.54 12.49
N GLY A 32 5.17 31.71 11.80
CA GLY A 32 5.26 31.71 10.35
C GLY A 32 4.53 30.53 9.72
N SER A 33 3.88 30.83 8.60
CA SER A 33 3.68 29.90 7.50
C SER A 33 5.01 29.23 7.15
N LYS A 34 5.36 28.16 7.87
CA LYS A 34 6.23 27.14 7.32
C LYS A 34 5.39 26.44 6.27
N LYS A 35 5.44 26.93 5.03
CA LYS A 35 5.29 26.05 3.87
C LYS A 35 6.41 25.04 4.03
N GLY A 36 6.10 23.93 4.70
CA GLY A 36 6.98 22.78 4.71
C GLY A 36 7.15 22.39 3.26
N THR A 37 8.32 22.65 2.70
CA THR A 37 8.84 21.88 1.59
C THR A 37 8.97 20.46 2.12
N GLY A 38 7.86 19.72 2.04
CA GLY A 38 7.78 18.38 2.58
C GLY A 38 8.87 17.51 1.93
N PRO A 39 9.29 16.43 2.58
CA PRO A 39 10.25 15.47 2.04
C PRO A 39 9.76 14.73 0.76
N GLY A 40 8.73 15.22 0.08
CA GLY A 40 7.95 14.50 -0.92
C GLY A 40 8.64 14.22 -2.25
N PHE A 41 9.55 15.08 -2.72
CA PHE A 41 10.19 14.85 -4.03
C PHE A 41 11.47 14.01 -3.92
N LEU A 42 12.37 14.36 -3.00
CA LEU A 42 13.60 13.60 -2.76
C LEU A 42 13.31 12.18 -2.23
N SER A 43 12.31 12.03 -1.35
CA SER A 43 11.88 10.71 -0.87
C SER A 43 11.27 9.87 -1.98
N LEU A 44 10.51 10.49 -2.90
CA LEU A 44 9.90 9.75 -4.01
C LEU A 44 10.97 9.26 -4.99
N SER A 45 11.90 10.12 -5.40
CA SER A 45 13.00 9.73 -6.30
C SER A 45 13.89 8.63 -5.70
N PHE A 46 14.19 8.70 -4.39
CA PHE A 46 14.94 7.66 -3.70
C PHE A 46 14.17 6.33 -3.63
N CYS A 47 12.88 6.36 -3.33
CA CYS A 47 12.04 5.17 -3.35
C CYS A 47 11.94 4.55 -4.75
N MET A 48 11.79 5.36 -5.81
CA MET A 48 11.78 4.89 -7.20
C MET A 48 13.10 4.23 -7.58
N ALA A 49 14.23 4.80 -7.14
CA ALA A 49 15.56 4.22 -7.38
C ALA A 49 15.73 2.86 -6.67
N LEU A 50 15.24 2.71 -5.44
CA LEU A 50 15.27 1.43 -4.72
C LEU A 50 14.39 0.37 -5.40
N VAL A 51 13.20 0.75 -5.85
CA VAL A 51 12.31 -0.15 -6.61
C VAL A 51 12.99 -0.58 -7.90
N ALA A 52 13.57 0.36 -8.66
CA ALA A 52 14.26 0.06 -9.91
C ALA A 52 15.49 -0.85 -9.69
N ALA A 53 16.30 -0.58 -8.65
CA ALA A 53 17.46 -1.41 -8.31
C ALA A 53 17.05 -2.82 -7.87
N GLY A 54 16.01 -2.94 -7.05
CA GLY A 54 15.44 -4.24 -6.66
C GLY A 54 14.92 -5.02 -7.87
N ALA A 55 14.13 -4.38 -8.73
CA ALA A 55 13.64 -4.98 -9.96
C ALA A 55 14.77 -5.43 -10.89
N TYR A 56 15.81 -4.60 -11.07
CA TYR A 56 16.98 -4.94 -11.89
C TYR A 56 17.77 -6.11 -11.30
N PHE A 57 17.98 -6.15 -9.98
CA PHE A 57 18.66 -7.27 -9.32
C PHE A 57 17.90 -8.58 -9.50
N LEU A 58 16.58 -8.55 -9.32
CA LEU A 58 15.71 -9.71 -9.53
C LEU A 58 15.72 -10.19 -10.99
N TYR A 59 15.71 -9.25 -11.94
CA TYR A 59 15.81 -9.55 -13.37
C TYR A 59 17.12 -10.27 -13.72
N GLN A 60 18.23 -9.85 -13.11
CA GLN A 60 19.55 -10.44 -13.37
C GLN A 60 19.79 -11.78 -12.64
N ASN A 61 19.02 -12.09 -11.59
CA ASN A 61 19.24 -13.27 -10.75
C ASN A 61 17.98 -14.13 -10.58
N PRO A 62 17.41 -14.67 -11.68
CA PRO A 62 16.16 -15.42 -11.62
C PRO A 62 16.27 -16.72 -10.79
N GLU A 63 17.42 -17.40 -10.83
CA GLU A 63 17.69 -18.66 -10.10
C GLU A 63 18.19 -18.43 -8.66
N GLY A 64 18.70 -17.24 -8.34
CA GLY A 64 19.35 -16.93 -7.06
C GLY A 64 18.40 -16.81 -5.86
N LEU A 65 17.10 -16.94 -6.10
CA LEU A 65 16.06 -16.82 -5.07
C LEU A 65 15.50 -18.17 -4.65
N GLU A 66 15.90 -19.30 -5.26
CA GLU A 66 15.46 -20.63 -4.82
C GLU A 66 15.61 -20.79 -3.29
N PRO A 67 14.70 -21.51 -2.62
CA PRO A 67 14.71 -21.63 -1.17
C PRO A 67 16.07 -22.12 -0.68
N TRP A 68 16.59 -21.48 0.36
CA TRP A 68 17.86 -21.85 1.01
C TRP A 68 17.89 -23.31 1.50
N THR A 69 16.73 -23.95 1.64
CA THR A 69 16.59 -25.36 2.01
C THR A 69 16.81 -26.32 0.83
N GLY A 70 16.95 -25.83 -0.40
CA GLY A 70 17.11 -26.64 -1.62
C GLY A 70 15.88 -27.46 -2.00
N MET A 71 14.76 -27.34 -1.29
CA MET A 71 13.53 -28.10 -1.53
C MET A 71 12.33 -27.17 -1.74
N ARG A 72 11.66 -27.29 -2.88
CA ARG A 72 10.33 -26.70 -3.10
C ARG A 72 9.26 -27.68 -2.65
N HIS A 73 8.16 -27.15 -2.12
CA HIS A 73 7.02 -27.99 -1.77
C HIS A 73 6.34 -28.52 -3.05
N PRO A 74 5.84 -29.77 -3.08
CA PRO A 74 5.12 -30.31 -4.25
C PRO A 74 3.92 -29.45 -4.71
N ASN A 75 3.22 -28.81 -3.77
CA ASN A 75 2.14 -27.85 -4.05
C ASN A 75 2.60 -26.53 -4.68
N LYS A 76 3.92 -26.27 -4.76
CA LYS A 76 4.51 -25.11 -5.40
C LYS A 76 5.43 -25.50 -6.57
N PRO A 77 4.88 -26.11 -7.65
CA PRO A 77 5.67 -26.63 -8.77
C PRO A 77 6.31 -25.55 -9.65
N TYR A 78 5.68 -24.38 -9.81
CA TYR A 78 6.16 -23.29 -10.67
C TYR A 78 7.34 -22.56 -10.05
N LYS A 79 8.43 -22.43 -10.82
CA LYS A 79 9.67 -21.75 -10.41
C LYS A 79 9.67 -20.29 -10.79
N THR A 80 9.33 -20.02 -12.04
CA THR A 80 9.27 -18.66 -12.58
C THR A 80 7.82 -18.22 -12.75
N PHE A 81 7.63 -16.91 -12.87
CA PHE A 81 6.33 -16.36 -13.23
C PHE A 81 5.82 -16.88 -14.59
N MET A 82 6.71 -17.04 -15.57
CA MET A 82 6.30 -17.48 -16.91
C MET A 82 5.85 -18.94 -16.91
N ASP A 83 6.36 -19.77 -16.01
CA ASP A 83 5.85 -21.14 -15.81
C ASP A 83 4.49 -21.13 -15.11
N PHE A 84 4.27 -20.18 -14.21
CA PHE A 84 3.02 -20.04 -13.46
C PHE A 84 1.87 -19.44 -14.28
N TYR A 85 2.16 -18.52 -15.19
CA TYR A 85 1.13 -17.73 -15.86
C TYR A 85 0.12 -18.57 -16.69
N PRO A 86 0.52 -19.63 -17.42
CA PRO A 86 -0.44 -20.52 -18.09
C PRO A 86 -1.45 -21.15 -17.12
N TYR A 87 -0.98 -21.61 -15.95
CA TYR A 87 -1.87 -22.11 -14.90
C TYR A 87 -2.82 -21.03 -14.37
N TYR A 88 -2.34 -19.80 -14.19
CA TYR A 88 -3.22 -18.69 -13.84
C TYR A 88 -4.30 -18.47 -14.90
N GLN A 89 -3.99 -18.59 -16.20
CA GLN A 89 -5.00 -18.44 -17.26
C GLN A 89 -6.05 -19.56 -17.22
N GLU A 90 -5.65 -20.79 -16.93
CA GLU A 90 -6.58 -21.91 -16.71
C GLU A 90 -7.50 -21.68 -15.51
N GLU A 91 -7.03 -21.01 -14.47
CA GLU A 91 -7.85 -20.61 -13.31
C GLU A 91 -8.78 -19.42 -13.58
N HIS A 92 -8.76 -18.85 -14.78
CA HIS A 92 -9.59 -17.71 -15.18
C HIS A 92 -10.16 -17.91 -16.59
N THR A 93 -10.80 -19.04 -16.84
CA THR A 93 -11.42 -19.28 -18.15
C THR A 93 -12.68 -18.46 -18.37
N ASP A 94 -13.36 -18.02 -17.29
CA ASP A 94 -14.58 -17.24 -17.37
C ASP A 94 -14.35 -15.75 -17.69
N LYS A 95 -15.04 -15.29 -18.72
CA LYS A 95 -15.00 -13.89 -19.17
C LYS A 95 -15.39 -12.91 -18.05
N THR A 96 -16.40 -13.25 -17.25
CA THR A 96 -16.87 -12.39 -16.16
C THR A 96 -15.85 -12.37 -15.02
N CYS A 97 -15.27 -13.54 -14.68
CA CYS A 97 -14.17 -13.63 -13.74
C CYS A 97 -13.00 -12.70 -14.15
N ARG A 98 -12.51 -12.83 -15.38
CA ARG A 98 -11.44 -11.96 -15.90
C ARG A 98 -11.81 -10.48 -15.89
N LEU A 99 -13.04 -10.14 -16.28
CA LEU A 99 -13.51 -8.76 -16.26
C LEU A 99 -13.52 -8.18 -14.84
N LEU A 100 -13.94 -8.95 -13.83
CA LEU A 100 -13.91 -8.50 -12.43
C LEU A 100 -12.47 -8.23 -11.96
N HIS A 101 -11.52 -9.12 -12.27
CA HIS A 101 -10.10 -8.89 -11.99
C HIS A 101 -9.59 -7.60 -12.66
N ILE A 102 -9.94 -7.38 -13.92
CA ILE A 102 -9.56 -6.18 -14.67
C ILE A 102 -10.16 -4.91 -14.04
N ILE A 103 -11.43 -4.95 -13.64
CA ILE A 103 -12.09 -3.82 -12.97
C ILE A 103 -11.39 -3.51 -11.64
N GLY A 104 -11.18 -4.52 -10.79
CA GLY A 104 -10.50 -4.37 -9.51
C GLY A 104 -9.08 -3.80 -9.69
N THR A 105 -8.31 -4.37 -10.61
CA THR A 105 -6.94 -3.94 -10.95
C THR A 105 -6.92 -2.50 -11.47
N SER A 106 -7.87 -2.13 -12.33
CA SER A 106 -7.97 -0.77 -12.88
C SER A 106 -8.27 0.27 -11.80
N ILE A 107 -9.11 -0.06 -10.82
CA ILE A 107 -9.38 0.82 -9.66
C ILE A 107 -8.11 0.98 -8.83
N VAL A 108 -7.40 -0.12 -8.54
CA VAL A 108 -6.13 -0.08 -7.79
C VAL A 108 -5.07 0.76 -8.52
N LEU A 109 -4.91 0.57 -9.84
CA LEU A 109 -4.01 1.37 -10.68
C LEU A 109 -4.36 2.87 -10.63
N THR A 110 -5.66 3.20 -10.68
CA THR A 110 -6.13 4.59 -10.55
C THR A 110 -5.77 5.18 -9.18
N ILE A 111 -5.92 4.42 -8.09
CA ILE A 111 -5.52 4.86 -6.76
C ILE A 111 -4.00 5.03 -6.67
N MET A 112 -3.21 4.12 -7.27
CA MET A 112 -1.75 4.23 -7.32
C MET A 112 -1.31 5.50 -8.07
N ALA A 113 -1.94 5.80 -9.19
CA ALA A 113 -1.67 7.02 -9.97
C ALA A 113 -2.02 8.30 -9.18
N ALA A 114 -3.11 8.28 -8.41
CA ALA A 114 -3.56 9.42 -7.61
C ALA A 114 -2.79 9.59 -6.28
N SER A 115 -2.07 8.57 -5.81
CA SER A 115 -1.45 8.56 -4.48
C SER A 115 -0.03 7.96 -4.56
N PRO A 116 1.02 8.80 -4.71
CA PRO A 116 2.40 8.34 -4.77
C PRO A 116 2.83 7.47 -3.58
N SER A 117 2.30 7.74 -2.39
CA SER A 117 2.57 6.89 -1.22
C SER A 117 1.96 5.50 -1.34
N THR A 118 0.81 5.35 -1.99
CA THR A 118 0.23 4.04 -2.30
C THR A 118 1.11 3.31 -3.30
N PHE A 119 1.48 3.98 -4.39
CA PHE A 119 2.37 3.42 -5.41
C PHE A 119 3.67 2.88 -4.79
N VAL A 120 4.39 3.72 -4.02
CA VAL A 120 5.64 3.33 -3.37
C VAL A 120 5.44 2.16 -2.42
N SER A 121 4.37 2.17 -1.63
CA SER A 121 4.10 1.10 -0.67
C SER A 121 3.81 -0.23 -1.36
N MET A 122 3.04 -0.22 -2.45
CA MET A 122 2.74 -1.42 -3.24
C MET A 122 3.98 -1.95 -3.97
N ALA A 123 4.74 -1.06 -4.60
CA ALA A 123 5.96 -1.44 -5.31
C ALA A 123 6.99 -2.07 -4.36
N LEU A 124 7.20 -1.47 -3.17
CA LEU A 124 8.11 -2.01 -2.17
C LEU A 124 7.60 -3.36 -1.62
N ALA A 125 6.30 -3.46 -1.31
CA ALA A 125 5.71 -4.71 -0.86
C ALA A 125 5.86 -5.83 -1.89
N PHE A 126 5.63 -5.52 -3.17
CA PHE A 126 5.78 -6.48 -4.26
C PHE A 126 7.23 -6.93 -4.43
N VAL A 127 8.20 -6.00 -4.46
CA VAL A 127 9.63 -6.34 -4.59
C VAL A 127 10.09 -7.24 -3.44
N VAL A 128 9.72 -6.91 -2.20
CA VAL A 128 10.10 -7.72 -1.03
C VAL A 128 9.40 -9.07 -1.06
N ALA A 129 8.09 -9.12 -1.34
CA ALA A 129 7.35 -10.38 -1.37
C ALA A 129 7.83 -11.30 -2.50
N TYR A 130 8.12 -10.75 -3.69
CA TYR A 130 8.68 -11.50 -4.81
C TYR A 130 10.05 -12.09 -4.47
N ALA A 131 10.93 -11.33 -3.80
CA ALA A 131 12.20 -11.86 -3.30
C ALA A 131 11.99 -12.97 -2.24
N CYS A 132 10.98 -12.83 -1.39
CA CYS A 132 10.64 -13.84 -0.38
C CYS A 132 9.91 -15.07 -0.94
N CYS A 133 9.30 -15.01 -2.13
CA CYS A 133 8.58 -16.14 -2.74
C CYS A 133 9.47 -17.38 -2.82
N GLY A 134 10.73 -17.19 -3.22
CA GLY A 134 11.70 -18.28 -3.28
C GLY A 134 12.15 -18.75 -1.90
N LEU A 135 12.42 -17.85 -0.94
CA LEU A 135 12.70 -18.22 0.46
C LEU A 135 11.60 -19.08 1.09
N PHE A 136 10.35 -18.87 0.69
CA PHE A 136 9.16 -19.55 1.21
C PHE A 136 8.62 -20.66 0.29
N ALA A 137 9.37 -21.06 -0.73
CA ALA A 137 8.93 -22.07 -1.69
C ALA A 137 8.87 -23.50 -1.10
N PHE A 138 9.54 -23.75 0.03
CA PHE A 138 9.46 -25.03 0.76
C PHE A 138 8.14 -25.21 1.54
N MET A 139 7.36 -24.13 1.73
CA MET A 139 6.09 -24.20 2.44
C MET A 139 4.94 -24.61 1.52
N PRO A 140 3.92 -25.33 2.04
CA PRO A 140 2.80 -25.84 1.25
C PRO A 140 1.87 -24.76 0.69
N ASN A 141 1.94 -23.54 1.20
CA ASN A 141 1.07 -22.43 0.85
C ASN A 141 1.83 -21.09 0.88
N GLY A 142 1.16 -20.03 0.43
CA GLY A 142 1.69 -18.67 0.33
C GLY A 142 1.56 -17.82 1.58
N ALA A 143 1.10 -18.34 2.72
CA ALA A 143 0.71 -17.51 3.86
C ALA A 143 1.85 -16.64 4.40
N ALA A 144 3.07 -17.17 4.50
CA ALA A 144 4.23 -16.40 4.95
C ALA A 144 4.62 -15.29 3.98
N GLU A 145 4.57 -15.57 2.67
CA GLU A 145 4.83 -14.59 1.61
C GLU A 145 3.78 -13.48 1.62
N ALA A 146 2.51 -13.84 1.73
CA ALA A 146 1.41 -12.89 1.88
C ALA A 146 1.55 -12.04 3.15
N ALA A 147 1.94 -12.63 4.28
CA ALA A 147 2.17 -11.92 5.53
C ALA A 147 3.28 -10.88 5.39
N VAL A 148 4.38 -11.22 4.72
CA VAL A 148 5.45 -10.26 4.40
C VAL A 148 4.92 -9.14 3.51
N MET A 149 4.24 -9.47 2.42
CA MET A 149 3.69 -8.50 1.49
C MET A 149 2.75 -7.49 2.18
N VAL A 150 1.78 -8.01 2.96
CA VAL A 150 0.81 -7.20 3.69
C VAL A 150 1.52 -6.36 4.75
N THR A 151 2.45 -6.93 5.51
CA THR A 151 3.18 -6.19 6.55
C THR A 151 3.98 -5.03 5.96
N VAL A 152 4.72 -5.28 4.87
CA VAL A 152 5.52 -4.24 4.18
C VAL A 152 4.60 -3.18 3.58
N PHE A 153 3.50 -3.58 2.95
CA PHE A 153 2.54 -2.66 2.36
C PHE A 153 1.95 -1.71 3.42
N PHE A 154 1.41 -2.25 4.50
CA PHE A 154 0.76 -1.46 5.55
C PHE A 154 1.74 -0.61 6.35
N SER A 155 2.91 -1.14 6.70
CA SER A 155 3.93 -0.39 7.46
C SER A 155 4.50 0.78 6.64
N THR A 156 4.83 0.54 5.37
CA THR A 156 5.32 1.59 4.46
C THR A 156 4.24 2.64 4.23
N HIS A 157 3.00 2.21 3.99
CA HIS A 157 1.90 3.14 3.76
C HIS A 157 1.59 3.99 4.98
N TYR A 158 1.60 3.37 6.18
CA TYR A 158 1.45 4.10 7.44
C TYR A 158 2.59 5.09 7.66
N PHE A 159 3.84 4.71 7.37
CA PHE A 159 4.98 5.60 7.51
C PHE A 159 4.87 6.84 6.61
N LEU A 160 4.50 6.64 5.33
CA LEU A 160 4.41 7.69 4.32
C LEU A 160 3.15 8.57 4.47
N LYS A 161 2.00 7.97 4.80
CA LYS A 161 0.69 8.65 4.80
C LYS A 161 0.15 8.95 6.20
N ARG A 162 0.75 8.38 7.25
CA ARG A 162 0.28 8.42 8.66
C ARG A 162 -1.17 7.95 8.83
N SER A 163 -1.65 7.12 7.90
CA SER A 163 -2.99 6.56 7.89
C SER A 163 -3.00 5.24 7.13
N ILE A 164 -3.73 4.25 7.64
CA ILE A 164 -3.91 2.94 6.99
C ILE A 164 -5.19 2.85 6.15
N LYS A 165 -6.06 3.88 6.21
CA LYS A 165 -7.40 3.81 5.59
C LYS A 165 -7.33 3.52 4.10
N LEU A 166 -6.44 4.21 3.37
CA LEU A 166 -6.31 3.99 1.94
C LEU A 166 -5.67 2.64 1.60
N ALA A 167 -4.73 2.16 2.41
CA ALA A 167 -4.18 0.81 2.27
C ALA A 167 -5.27 -0.27 2.44
N LEU A 168 -6.16 -0.11 3.43
CA LEU A 168 -7.33 -0.98 3.61
C LEU A 168 -8.24 -0.96 2.37
N VAL A 169 -8.55 0.23 1.86
CA VAL A 169 -9.38 0.35 0.64
C VAL A 169 -8.73 -0.36 -0.54
N VAL A 170 -7.44 -0.17 -0.78
CA VAL A 170 -6.72 -0.84 -1.88
C VAL A 170 -6.78 -2.35 -1.74
N MET A 171 -6.53 -2.88 -0.55
CA MET A 171 -6.59 -4.32 -0.30
C MET A 171 -8.02 -4.86 -0.48
N LEU A 172 -9.02 -4.21 0.12
CA LEU A 172 -10.41 -4.65 0.02
C LEU A 172 -10.91 -4.62 -1.42
N VAL A 173 -10.62 -3.56 -2.17
CA VAL A 173 -11.04 -3.44 -3.58
C VAL A 173 -10.36 -4.50 -4.44
N GLY A 174 -9.03 -4.64 -4.35
CA GLY A 174 -8.31 -5.63 -5.16
C GLY A 174 -8.83 -7.05 -4.95
N TYR A 175 -9.01 -7.45 -3.68
CA TYR A 175 -9.47 -8.80 -3.36
C TYR A 175 -10.97 -9.01 -3.55
N ALA A 176 -11.83 -8.02 -3.30
CA ALA A 176 -13.27 -8.20 -3.41
C ALA A 176 -13.69 -8.56 -4.83
N PHE A 177 -13.21 -7.82 -5.84
CA PHE A 177 -13.53 -8.11 -7.23
C PHE A 177 -12.97 -9.47 -7.67
N ALA A 178 -11.71 -9.76 -7.34
CA ALA A 178 -11.07 -11.02 -7.69
C ALA A 178 -11.78 -12.24 -7.09
N TRP A 179 -12.10 -12.18 -5.79
CA TRP A 179 -12.77 -13.29 -5.10
C TRP A 179 -14.20 -13.50 -5.55
N VAL A 180 -14.92 -12.42 -5.92
CA VAL A 180 -16.24 -12.59 -6.53
C VAL A 180 -16.11 -13.35 -7.85
N GLY A 181 -15.10 -13.06 -8.66
CA GLY A 181 -14.77 -13.81 -9.88
C GLY A 181 -14.56 -15.30 -9.59
N HIS A 182 -13.60 -15.60 -8.72
CA HIS A 182 -13.23 -16.98 -8.40
C HIS A 182 -14.37 -17.78 -7.75
N PHE A 183 -15.11 -17.23 -6.79
CA PHE A 183 -16.07 -18.03 -6.03
C PHE A 183 -17.45 -18.17 -6.68
N PHE A 184 -17.88 -17.18 -7.49
CA PHE A 184 -19.21 -17.20 -8.09
C PHE A 184 -19.21 -17.62 -9.55
N PHE A 185 -18.15 -17.29 -10.30
CA PHE A 185 -18.09 -17.55 -11.74
C PHE A 185 -17.20 -18.75 -12.07
N GLU A 186 -15.95 -18.76 -11.59
CA GLU A 186 -15.03 -19.86 -11.89
C GLU A 186 -15.23 -21.08 -10.95
N GLN A 187 -15.73 -20.83 -9.73
CA GLN A 187 -15.94 -21.83 -8.67
C GLN A 187 -14.65 -22.59 -8.26
N ASN A 188 -13.50 -21.92 -8.33
CA ASN A 188 -12.21 -22.45 -7.92
C ASN A 188 -11.64 -21.71 -6.70
N LYS A 189 -10.48 -22.18 -6.21
CA LYS A 189 -9.77 -21.54 -5.11
C LYS A 189 -8.67 -20.65 -5.69
N PRO A 190 -8.66 -19.34 -5.41
CA PRO A 190 -7.66 -18.42 -5.93
C PRO A 190 -6.22 -18.91 -5.73
N ALA A 191 -5.44 -18.91 -6.80
CA ALA A 191 -4.01 -19.27 -6.76
C ALA A 191 -3.19 -18.40 -5.79
N THR A 192 -3.69 -17.21 -5.43
CA THR A 192 -3.09 -16.31 -4.43
C THR A 192 -2.81 -17.00 -3.08
N PHE A 193 -3.57 -18.03 -2.71
CA PHE A 193 -3.32 -18.78 -1.46
C PHE A 193 -2.05 -19.64 -1.50
N ILE A 194 -1.56 -19.97 -2.70
CA ILE A 194 -0.34 -20.74 -2.92
C ILE A 194 0.80 -19.84 -3.41
N TYR A 195 0.49 -18.93 -4.34
CA TYR A 195 1.43 -18.01 -4.98
C TYR A 195 0.96 -16.54 -4.93
N PRO A 196 1.03 -15.86 -3.77
CA PRO A 196 0.56 -14.50 -3.61
C PRO A 196 1.18 -13.50 -4.60
N SER A 197 2.52 -13.49 -4.73
CA SER A 197 3.21 -12.52 -5.59
C SER A 197 3.00 -12.82 -7.06
N PHE A 198 3.05 -14.10 -7.47
CA PHE A 198 2.78 -14.43 -8.87
C PHE A 198 1.32 -14.14 -9.24
N SER A 199 0.37 -14.50 -8.38
CA SER A 199 -1.05 -14.20 -8.59
C SER A 199 -1.31 -12.70 -8.72
N LEU A 200 -0.73 -11.87 -7.83
CA LEU A 200 -0.88 -10.42 -7.91
C LEU A 200 -0.23 -9.87 -9.20
N MET A 201 0.95 -10.36 -9.58
CA MET A 201 1.59 -9.97 -10.84
C MET A 201 0.77 -10.37 -12.06
N SER A 202 0.12 -11.53 -12.03
CA SER A 202 -0.76 -12.01 -13.08
C SER A 202 -1.98 -11.10 -13.28
N ASP A 203 -2.55 -10.52 -12.23
CA ASP A 203 -3.67 -9.58 -12.36
C ASP A 203 -3.27 -8.33 -13.19
N PHE A 204 -2.10 -7.75 -12.90
CA PHE A 204 -1.57 -6.62 -13.68
C PHE A 204 -1.20 -7.04 -15.11
N PHE A 205 -0.59 -8.22 -15.27
CA PHE A 205 -0.13 -8.72 -16.57
C PHE A 205 -1.31 -9.06 -17.51
N MET A 206 -2.32 -9.77 -17.00
CA MET A 206 -3.57 -10.05 -17.71
C MET A 206 -4.29 -8.75 -18.08
N THR A 207 -4.43 -7.81 -17.14
CA THR A 207 -5.05 -6.51 -17.42
C THR A 207 -4.36 -5.79 -18.57
N PHE A 208 -3.02 -5.73 -18.56
CA PHE A 208 -2.25 -5.12 -19.63
C PHE A 208 -2.45 -5.84 -20.97
N ARG A 209 -2.35 -7.17 -20.99
CA ARG A 209 -2.45 -7.97 -22.22
C ARG A 209 -3.85 -7.92 -22.84
N VAL A 210 -4.89 -7.90 -22.03
CA VAL A 210 -6.28 -7.74 -22.51
C VAL A 210 -6.49 -6.34 -23.06
N ILE A 211 -6.06 -5.29 -22.35
CA ILE A 211 -6.21 -3.90 -22.83
C ILE A 211 -5.45 -3.67 -24.13
N THR A 212 -4.24 -4.24 -24.26
CA THR A 212 -3.42 -4.12 -25.47
C THR A 212 -3.81 -5.11 -26.58
N GLN A 213 -4.87 -5.91 -26.39
CA GLN A 213 -5.36 -6.90 -27.36
C GLN A 213 -4.32 -7.96 -27.73
N VAL A 214 -3.32 -8.19 -26.86
CA VAL A 214 -2.35 -9.29 -26.98
C VAL A 214 -3.00 -10.62 -26.59
N GLU A 215 -4.00 -10.57 -25.72
CA GLU A 215 -4.85 -11.72 -25.41
C GLU A 215 -6.33 -11.29 -25.40
N PRO A 216 -7.26 -12.18 -25.79
CA PRO A 216 -8.68 -11.85 -25.79
C PRO A 216 -9.18 -11.69 -24.36
N LEU A 217 -10.29 -10.97 -24.14
CA LEU A 217 -11.00 -10.93 -22.84
C LEU A 217 -11.74 -12.25 -22.56
N ASP A 218 -12.32 -12.85 -23.59
CA ASP A 218 -12.97 -14.15 -23.53
C ASP A 218 -12.03 -15.18 -24.15
N PRO A 219 -11.39 -16.05 -23.36
CA PRO A 219 -10.45 -17.04 -23.90
C PRO A 219 -11.16 -18.22 -24.58
N ARG A 220 -12.49 -18.30 -24.48
CA ARG A 220 -13.30 -19.38 -25.07
C ARG A 220 -13.98 -18.98 -26.39
N ALA A 221 -13.86 -17.71 -26.79
CA ALA A 221 -14.52 -17.13 -27.96
C ALA A 221 -13.79 -17.45 -29.28
#